data_AF-A0A8J6DP18-F1
#
_entry.id   AF-A0A8J6DP18-F1
#
_cell.length_a   1.000
_cell.length_b   1.000
_cell.length_c   1.000
_cell.angle_alpha   90.00
_cell.angle_beta   90.00
_cell.angle_gamma   90.00
#
_symmetry.space_group_name_H-M   'P 1'
#
loop_
_entity.id
_entity.type
_entity.pdbx_description
1 polymer ?
#
loop_
_entity_poly.entity_id
_entity_poly.type
_entity_poly.pdbx_seq_one_letter_code
_entity_poly.pdbx_strand_id
1 'polypeptide(L)'
;MEKQKLLYQQARLHDRGAAEMVLQTISASKGETGPMVAATLKLGIAILNGGNSTVQQKMLDYLKEKKDVGFFQSLAGLMQSCSVLDLNAFERQNKAEGLGMVTEEGSGEKVLQDDEFTCDLFRFLQLLCEGHNSGL
;
A
#
# COMPACT_ATOMS: atom_id res chain seq x y z
N MET A 1 -12.90 24.60 -2.64
CA MET A 1 -13.14 24.32 -1.21
C MET A 1 -12.75 22.89 -0.79
N GLU A 2 -12.99 21.88 -1.63
CA GLU A 2 -12.70 20.47 -1.30
C GLU A 2 -11.22 20.18 -1.00
N LYS A 3 -10.29 20.75 -1.79
CA LYS A 3 -8.84 20.61 -1.54
C LYS A 3 -8.42 21.09 -0.15
N GLN A 4 -8.97 22.21 0.32
CA GLN A 4 -8.62 22.76 1.64
C GLN A 4 -9.20 21.93 2.78
N LYS A 5 -10.41 21.36 2.59
CA LYS A 5 -11.02 20.40 3.51
C LYS A 5 -10.19 19.12 3.62
N LEU A 6 -9.71 18.59 2.49
CA LEU A 6 -8.84 17.42 2.44
C LEU A 6 -7.54 17.66 3.23
N LEU A 7 -6.82 18.74 2.90
CA LEU A 7 -5.57 19.10 3.58
C LEU A 7 -5.76 19.29 5.08
N TYR A 8 -6.87 19.90 5.50
CA TYR A 8 -7.19 20.07 6.92
C TYR A 8 -7.40 18.73 7.65
N GLN A 9 -8.08 17.76 7.05
CA GLN A 9 -8.27 16.44 7.67
C GLN A 9 -6.96 15.65 7.72
N GLN A 10 -6.16 15.70 6.65
CA GLN A 10 -4.82 15.10 6.62
C GLN A 10 -3.89 15.74 7.66
N ALA A 11 -4.00 17.06 7.86
CA ALA A 11 -3.26 17.79 8.88
C ALA A 11 -3.49 17.20 10.29
N ARG A 12 -4.76 17.06 10.67
CA ARG A 12 -5.18 16.55 11.99
C ARG A 12 -4.68 15.15 12.31
N LEU A 13 -4.56 14.29 11.30
CA LEU A 13 -4.09 12.92 11.46
C LEU A 13 -2.57 12.87 11.61
N HIS A 14 -1.84 13.56 10.75
CA HIS A 14 -0.39 13.52 10.81
C HIS A 14 0.15 14.27 12.05
N ASP A 15 -0.53 15.30 12.55
CA ASP A 15 -0.19 15.98 13.83
C ASP A 15 -0.29 15.04 15.04
N ARG A 16 -0.99 13.90 14.90
CA ARG A 16 -1.09 12.83 15.90
C ARG A 16 -0.11 11.68 15.65
N GLY A 17 0.85 11.84 14.74
CA GLY A 17 1.86 10.83 14.43
C GLY A 17 1.41 9.75 13.44
N ALA A 18 0.28 9.93 12.73
CA ALA A 18 -0.19 8.93 11.77
C ALA A 18 0.82 8.63 10.65
N ALA A 19 1.57 9.64 10.20
CA ALA A 19 2.59 9.47 9.16
C ALA A 19 3.73 8.56 9.61
N GLU A 20 4.23 8.75 10.84
CA GLU A 20 5.29 7.93 11.43
C GLU A 20 4.81 6.51 11.71
N MET A 21 3.58 6.36 12.23
CA MET A 21 2.96 5.06 12.47
C MET A 21 2.86 4.23 11.19
N VAL A 22 2.50 4.85 10.05
CA VAL A 22 2.47 4.16 8.75
C VAL A 22 3.85 3.61 8.38
N LEU A 23 4.90 4.42 8.51
CA LEU A 23 6.27 3.98 8.20
C LEU A 23 6.74 2.85 9.13
N GLN A 24 6.50 2.98 10.44
CA GLN A 24 6.87 1.98 11.45
C GLN A 24 6.15 0.65 11.21
N THR A 25 4.86 0.70 10.87
CA THR A 25 4.06 -0.51 10.66
C THR A 25 4.50 -1.24 9.39
N ILE A 26 4.83 -0.52 8.33
CA ILE A 26 5.42 -1.11 7.11
C ILE A 26 6.80 -1.70 7.43
N SER A 27 7.65 -0.99 8.17
CA SER A 27 8.97 -1.50 8.59
C SER A 27 8.88 -2.76 9.46
N ALA A 28 7.86 -2.82 10.33
CA ALA A 28 7.62 -3.97 11.20
C ALA A 28 7.08 -5.20 10.46
N SER A 29 6.56 -5.05 9.23
CA SER A 29 6.02 -6.19 8.46
C SER A 29 7.10 -7.12 7.94
N LYS A 30 8.35 -6.65 7.80
CA LYS A 30 9.48 -7.44 7.28
C LYS A 30 9.20 -8.07 5.91
N GLY A 31 8.33 -7.44 5.12
CA GLY A 31 7.97 -7.93 3.79
C GLY A 31 6.81 -8.92 3.75
N GLU A 32 6.19 -9.23 4.89
CA GLU A 32 5.02 -10.11 4.95
C GLU A 32 3.74 -9.33 4.65
N THR A 33 2.99 -9.79 3.66
CA THR A 33 1.65 -9.27 3.36
C THR A 33 0.66 -9.71 4.43
N GLY A 34 -0.22 -8.82 4.85
CA GLY A 34 -1.28 -9.15 5.79
C GLY A 34 -2.32 -8.03 5.90
N PRO A 35 -3.46 -8.31 6.55
CA PRO A 35 -4.56 -7.35 6.66
C PRO A 35 -4.14 -6.04 7.34
N MET A 36 -3.19 -6.12 8.29
CA MET A 36 -2.61 -4.94 8.94
C MET A 36 -1.85 -4.06 7.94
N VAL A 37 -0.99 -4.65 7.10
CA VAL A 37 -0.20 -3.91 6.11
C VAL A 37 -1.12 -3.29 5.05
N ALA A 38 -2.14 -4.04 4.60
CA ALA A 38 -3.12 -3.54 3.65
C ALA A 38 -3.90 -2.33 4.20
N ALA A 39 -4.38 -2.41 5.45
CA ALA A 39 -5.06 -1.28 6.10
C ALA A 39 -4.13 -0.07 6.28
N THR A 40 -2.86 -0.32 6.63
CA THR A 40 -1.84 0.72 6.77
C THR A 40 -1.55 1.43 5.45
N LEU A 41 -1.44 0.69 4.33
CA LEU A 41 -1.25 1.29 3.01
C LEU A 41 -2.43 2.20 2.65
N LYS A 42 -3.67 1.75 2.88
CA LYS A 42 -4.87 2.58 2.67
C LYS A 42 -4.85 3.87 3.48
N LEU A 43 -4.42 3.82 4.74
CA LEU A 43 -4.23 5.02 5.56
C LEU A 43 -3.12 5.92 4.99
N GLY A 44 -1.97 5.35 4.60
CA GLY A 44 -0.86 6.06 3.98
C GLY A 44 -1.28 6.80 2.71
N ILE A 45 -2.01 6.13 1.83
CA ILE A 45 -2.60 6.72 0.63
C ILE A 45 -3.53 7.88 1.00
N ALA A 46 -4.43 7.70 1.99
CA ALA A 46 -5.39 8.73 2.39
C ALA A 46 -4.70 10.01 2.91
N ILE A 47 -3.61 9.89 3.68
CA ILE A 47 -2.88 11.04 4.21
C ILE A 47 -1.97 11.73 3.17
N LEU A 48 -1.56 11.02 2.12
CA LEU A 48 -0.74 11.56 1.02
C LEU A 48 -1.58 12.02 -0.18
N ASN A 49 -2.86 11.64 -0.26
CA ASN A 49 -3.70 11.86 -1.43
C ASN A 49 -3.71 13.33 -1.87
N GLY A 50 -3.48 13.56 -3.16
CA GLY A 50 -3.38 14.91 -3.74
C GLY A 50 -2.02 15.58 -3.56
N GLY A 51 -0.96 14.82 -3.29
CA GLY A 51 0.42 15.30 -3.17
C GLY A 51 0.65 16.17 -1.93
N ASN A 52 0.33 15.67 -0.73
CA ASN A 52 0.53 16.43 0.50
C ASN A 52 2.02 16.53 0.87
N SER A 53 2.67 17.60 0.40
CA SER A 53 4.11 17.84 0.62
C SER A 53 4.51 17.98 2.09
N THR A 54 3.62 18.45 2.96
CA THR A 54 3.90 18.52 4.40
C THR A 54 4.04 17.13 5.02
N VAL A 55 3.17 16.20 4.63
CA VAL A 55 3.24 14.81 5.11
C VAL A 55 4.46 14.09 4.51
N GLN A 56 4.71 14.28 3.21
CA GLN A 56 5.89 13.73 2.53
C GLN A 56 7.20 14.18 3.20
N GLN A 57 7.35 15.47 3.48
CA GLN A 57 8.55 16.00 4.15
C GLN A 57 8.74 15.39 5.55
N LYS A 58 7.66 15.29 6.34
CA LYS A 58 7.73 14.66 7.68
C LYS A 58 8.13 13.19 7.60
N MET A 59 7.57 12.44 6.65
CA MET A 59 7.96 11.03 6.44
C MET A 59 9.45 10.92 6.06
N LEU A 60 9.93 11.81 5.19
CA LEU A 60 11.33 11.85 4.79
C LEU A 60 12.26 12.19 5.97
N ASP A 61 11.90 13.20 6.76
CA ASP A 61 12.67 13.63 7.93
C ASP A 61 12.76 12.51 8.96
N TYR A 62 11.65 11.79 9.19
CA TYR A 62 11.62 10.62 10.07
C TYR A 62 12.59 9.52 9.60
N LEU A 63 12.55 9.15 8.31
CA LEU A 63 13.44 8.12 7.77
C LEU A 63 14.91 8.54 7.83
N LYS A 64 15.22 9.82 7.59
CA LYS A 64 16.58 10.38 7.72
C LYS A 64 17.07 10.36 9.16
N GLU A 65 16.23 10.74 10.13
CA GLU A 65 16.57 10.75 11.55
C GLU A 65 16.78 9.33 12.10
N LYS A 66 15.84 8.43 11.84
CA LYS A 66 15.90 7.05 12.36
C LYS A 66 16.87 6.15 11.60
N LYS A 67 17.23 6.51 10.36
CA LYS A 67 18.02 5.68 9.46
C LYS A 67 17.43 4.26 9.34
N ASP A 68 16.10 4.19 9.22
CA ASP A 68 15.39 2.93 9.20
C ASP A 68 15.55 2.21 7.85
N VAL A 69 16.56 1.34 7.77
CA VAL A 69 16.80 0.48 6.61
C VAL A 69 15.71 -0.60 6.49
N GLY A 70 15.09 -0.99 7.60
CA GLY A 70 14.05 -2.02 7.66
C GLY A 70 12.81 -1.65 6.88
N PHE A 71 12.49 -0.35 6.80
CA PHE A 71 11.41 0.16 5.97
C PHE A 71 11.58 -0.23 4.49
N PHE A 72 12.75 0.04 3.91
CA PHE A 72 13.03 -0.24 2.50
C PHE A 72 13.15 -1.74 2.23
N GLN A 73 13.72 -2.50 3.16
CA GLN A 73 13.77 -3.96 3.06
C GLN A 73 12.36 -4.57 3.08
N SER A 74 11.49 -4.08 3.96
CA SER A 74 10.10 -4.53 4.05
C SER A 74 9.32 -4.18 2.78
N LEU A 75 9.46 -2.95 2.27
CA LEU A 75 8.87 -2.58 0.97
C LEU A 75 9.32 -3.49 -0.17
N ALA A 76 10.61 -3.83 -0.25
CA ALA A 76 11.13 -4.74 -1.26
C ALA A 76 10.49 -6.14 -1.14
N GLY A 77 10.35 -6.67 0.08
CA GLY A 77 9.68 -7.95 0.32
C GLY A 77 8.19 -7.92 -0.05
N LEU A 78 7.48 -6.83 0.23
CA LEU A 78 6.09 -6.64 -0.19
C LEU A 78 5.95 -6.59 -1.73
N MET A 79 6.89 -5.94 -2.41
CA MET A 79 6.89 -5.92 -3.88
C MET A 79 7.19 -7.30 -4.49
N GLN A 80 8.07 -8.09 -3.87
CA GLN A 80 8.41 -9.44 -4.32
C GLN A 80 7.28 -10.46 -4.11
N SER A 81 6.42 -10.22 -3.11
CA SER A 81 5.28 -11.09 -2.81
C SER A 81 4.03 -10.79 -3.65
N CYS A 82 4.04 -9.70 -4.43
CA CYS A 82 2.96 -9.40 -5.37
C CYS A 82 2.86 -10.49 -6.44
N SER A 83 1.66 -11.03 -6.62
CA SER A 83 1.39 -12.06 -7.60
C SER A 83 1.36 -11.48 -9.01
N VAL A 84 1.60 -12.35 -9.98
CA VAL A 84 1.50 -12.05 -11.41
C VAL A 84 0.58 -13.08 -12.04
N LEU A 85 0.09 -12.79 -13.24
CA LEU A 85 -0.74 -13.73 -13.97
C LEU A 85 0.01 -15.05 -14.19
N ASP A 86 -0.50 -16.12 -13.59
CA ASP A 86 0.02 -17.48 -13.72
C ASP A 86 -0.95 -18.32 -14.56
N LEU A 87 -0.44 -18.83 -15.69
CA LEU A 87 -1.24 -19.64 -16.61
C LEU A 87 -1.70 -20.96 -15.98
N ASN A 88 -0.89 -21.59 -15.12
CA ASN A 88 -1.26 -22.83 -14.44
C ASN A 88 -2.36 -22.58 -13.41
N ALA A 89 -2.32 -21.44 -12.71
CA ALA A 89 -3.40 -21.05 -11.80
C ALA A 89 -4.70 -20.82 -12.56
N PHE A 90 -4.64 -20.10 -13.69
CA PHE A 90 -5.79 -19.88 -14.58
C PHE A 90 -6.37 -21.20 -15.13
N GLU A 91 -5.53 -22.12 -15.63
CA GLU A 91 -5.99 -23.41 -16.14
C GLU A 91 -6.65 -24.27 -15.06
N ARG A 92 -6.09 -24.27 -13.83
CA ARG A 92 -6.69 -24.98 -12.69
C ARG A 92 -8.06 -24.41 -12.33
N GLN A 93 -8.20 -23.09 -12.33
CA GLN A 93 -9.47 -22.40 -12.10
C GLN A 93 -10.50 -22.77 -13.17
N ASN A 94 -10.17 -22.63 -14.46
CA ASN A 94 -11.06 -22.98 -15.56
C ASN A 94 -11.54 -24.44 -15.49
N LYS A 95 -10.66 -25.35 -15.10
CA LYS A 95 -11.02 -26.77 -14.92
C LYS A 95 -11.99 -26.98 -13.75
N ALA A 96 -11.81 -26.26 -12.64
CA ALA A 96 -12.72 -26.30 -11.50
C ALA A 96 -14.10 -25.71 -11.86
N GLU A 97 -14.13 -24.58 -12.58
CA GLU A 97 -15.35 -23.97 -13.13
C GLU A 97 -16.08 -24.93 -14.08
N GLY A 98 -15.35 -25.59 -14.99
CA GLY A 98 -15.90 -26.56 -15.93
C GLY A 98 -16.50 -27.82 -15.30
N LEU A 99 -16.15 -28.14 -14.04
CA LEU A 99 -16.72 -29.25 -13.27
C LEU A 99 -17.99 -28.86 -12.49
N GLY A 100 -18.42 -27.60 -12.52
CA GLY A 100 -19.59 -27.11 -11.80
C GLY A 100 -19.44 -27.14 -10.28
N MET A 101 -18.20 -27.24 -9.76
CA MET A 101 -17.91 -27.24 -8.32
C MET A 101 -17.85 -25.84 -7.70
N VAL A 102 -18.15 -24.80 -8.50
CA VAL A 102 -18.16 -23.41 -8.06
C VAL A 102 -19.58 -23.09 -7.58
N THR A 103 -19.77 -23.12 -6.26
CA THR A 103 -20.98 -22.56 -5.64
C THR A 103 -20.99 -21.04 -5.85
N GLU A 104 -22.16 -20.38 -5.76
CA GLU A 104 -22.28 -18.92 -5.96
C GLU A 104 -21.42 -18.07 -5.00
N GLU A 105 -20.84 -18.66 -3.96
CA GLU A 105 -19.87 -18.03 -3.05
C GLU A 105 -18.39 -18.20 -3.47
N GLY A 106 -18.10 -19.10 -4.42
CA GLY A 106 -16.74 -19.46 -4.87
C GLY A 106 -16.30 -18.83 -6.19
N SER A 107 -17.17 -18.11 -6.89
CA SER A 107 -16.87 -17.48 -8.20
C SER A 107 -16.00 -16.21 -8.12
N GLY A 108 -15.38 -15.97 -6.96
CA GLY A 108 -14.66 -14.73 -6.63
C GLY A 108 -13.14 -14.87 -6.55
N GLU A 109 -12.57 -16.08 -6.57
CA GLU A 109 -11.12 -16.23 -6.67
C GLU A 109 -10.67 -15.80 -8.07
N LYS A 110 -10.31 -14.53 -8.19
CA LYS A 110 -9.62 -14.02 -9.37
C LYS A 110 -8.27 -14.72 -9.47
N VAL A 111 -7.79 -14.99 -10.69
CA VAL A 111 -6.42 -15.42 -10.96
C VAL A 111 -5.37 -14.51 -10.31
N LEU A 112 -5.72 -13.23 -10.12
CA LEU A 112 -4.93 -12.25 -9.38
C LEU A 112 -5.68 -11.87 -8.09
N GLN A 113 -5.39 -12.57 -6.99
CA GLN A 113 -6.10 -12.39 -5.72
C GLN A 113 -5.66 -11.16 -4.94
N ASP A 114 -4.48 -10.62 -5.24
CA ASP A 114 -3.87 -9.48 -4.55
C ASP A 114 -3.87 -8.19 -5.40
N ASP A 115 -4.72 -8.12 -6.42
CA ASP A 115 -4.83 -6.98 -7.34
C ASP A 115 -4.97 -5.63 -6.62
N GLU A 116 -5.85 -5.55 -5.62
CA GLU A 116 -6.06 -4.36 -4.79
C GLU A 116 -4.82 -4.02 -3.96
N PHE A 117 -4.18 -5.03 -3.34
CA PHE A 117 -2.99 -4.82 -2.51
C PHE A 117 -1.82 -4.31 -3.34
N THR A 118 -1.55 -4.93 -4.49
CA THR A 118 -0.48 -4.51 -5.40
C THR A 118 -0.72 -3.08 -5.89
N CYS A 119 -1.95 -2.74 -6.27
CA CYS A 119 -2.30 -1.38 -6.66
C CYS A 119 -2.07 -0.36 -5.54
N ASP A 120 -2.50 -0.67 -4.31
CA ASP A 120 -2.31 0.19 -3.15
C ASP A 120 -0.83 0.39 -2.82
N LEU A 121 -0.02 -0.66 -2.89
CA LEU A 121 1.43 -0.57 -2.66
C LEU A 121 2.10 0.40 -3.63
N PHE A 122 1.85 0.25 -4.93
CA PHE A 122 2.44 1.14 -5.93
C PHE A 122 1.84 2.55 -5.90
N ARG A 123 0.55 2.69 -5.58
CA ARG A 123 -0.07 4.01 -5.37
C ARG A 123 0.55 4.74 -4.19
N PHE A 124 0.81 4.04 -3.07
CA PHE A 124 1.50 4.60 -1.92
C PHE A 124 2.90 5.10 -2.29
N LEU A 125 3.70 4.27 -2.99
CA LEU A 125 5.04 4.66 -3.45
C LEU A 125 5.02 5.88 -4.38
N GLN A 126 4.10 5.91 -5.34
CA GLN A 126 3.95 7.04 -6.25
C GLN A 126 3.55 8.32 -5.51
N LEU A 127 2.69 8.21 -4.49
CA LEU A 127 2.24 9.32 -3.67
C LEU A 127 3.31 9.89 -2.75
N LEU A 128 4.33 9.12 -2.35
CA LEU A 128 5.47 9.65 -1.59
C LEU A 128 6.28 10.69 -2.38
N CYS A 129 6.26 10.58 -3.72
CA CYS A 129 7.04 11.43 -4.63
C CYS A 129 6.17 12.38 -5.48
N GLU A 130 4.85 12.34 -5.33
CA GLU A 130 3.92 13.16 -6.11
C GLU A 130 4.11 14.65 -5.79
N GLY A 131 4.24 15.51 -6.82
CA GLY A 131 4.41 16.96 -6.63
C GLY A 131 5.83 17.51 -6.80
N HIS A 132 6.75 16.71 -7.37
CA HIS A 132 8.13 17.12 -7.71
C HIS A 132 8.93 17.53 -6.47
N ASN A 133 9.07 16.61 -5.52
CA ASN A 133 9.98 16.75 -4.39
C ASN A 133 11.43 16.75 -4.86
N SER A 134 11.95 17.90 -5.28
CA SER A 134 13.34 18.08 -5.76
C SER A 134 14.43 17.85 -4.68
N GLY A 135 14.06 17.27 -3.54
CA GLY A 135 14.94 16.98 -2.39
C GLY A 135 14.71 15.61 -1.74
N LEU A 136 13.96 14.71 -2.40
CA LEU A 136 13.95 13.27 -2.11
C LEU A 136 15.21 12.61 -2.69
#